data_AF-A0AAV2ZC68-F1
#
_entry.id   AF-A0AAV2ZC68-F1
#
_cell.length_a   1.000
_cell.length_b   1.000
_cell.length_c   1.000
_cell.angle_alpha   90.00
_cell.angle_beta   90.00
_cell.angle_gamma   90.00
#
_symmetry.space_group_name_H-M   'P 1'
#
loop_
_entity.id
_entity.type
_entity.pdbx_description
1 polymer ?
#
loop_
_entity_poly.entity_id
_entity_poly.type
_entity_poly.pdbx_seq_one_letter_code
_entity_poly.pdbx_strand_id
1 'polypeptide(L)'
;MQGVDRLDLRRAGFAIADGHSFKKWYKKLAMAIIDIARCSAYCTRKLSIDSSQALKAGSRAIRGCAVCKFEARYATECTDYYERHRVCLCRKKYSDDQPAAYMCPDSSATCWQKYHHYYFPQKLFNSSGRIMRESDLYLAHSAAAQQSRENPEALVTESTVDRVFDLLDEGVKANHNEELTVSKQRLVHN
;
A
#
# COMPACT_ATOMS: atom_id res chain seq x y z
N MET A 1 1.11 4.62 -25.90
CA MET A 1 0.13 5.47 -26.62
C MET A 1 -1.21 4.77 -26.94
N GLN A 2 -1.32 3.44 -27.00
CA GLN A 2 -2.56 2.72 -27.38
C GLN A 2 -3.72 2.71 -26.36
N GLY A 3 -3.60 3.40 -25.22
CA GLY A 3 -4.59 3.29 -24.13
C GLY A 3 -5.90 4.00 -24.45
N VAL A 4 -5.80 5.19 -25.06
CA VAL A 4 -6.95 6.02 -25.43
C VAL A 4 -7.76 5.34 -26.53
N ASP A 5 -7.10 4.83 -27.58
CA ASP A 5 -7.77 4.15 -28.69
C ASP A 5 -8.58 2.92 -28.24
N ARG A 6 -8.04 2.15 -27.28
CA ARG A 6 -8.75 0.98 -26.70
C ARG A 6 -9.95 1.40 -25.88
N LEU A 7 -9.86 2.53 -25.18
CA LEU A 7 -10.98 3.08 -24.41
C LEU A 7 -12.07 3.57 -25.35
N ASP A 8 -11.69 4.28 -26.43
CA ASP A 8 -12.63 4.77 -27.42
C ASP A 8 -13.32 3.64 -28.19
N LEU A 9 -12.60 2.56 -28.53
CA LEU A 9 -13.21 1.39 -29.14
C LEU A 9 -14.27 0.74 -28.22
N ARG A 10 -13.98 0.63 -26.91
CA ARG A 10 -14.96 0.14 -25.94
C ARG A 10 -16.14 1.09 -25.78
N ARG A 11 -15.87 2.40 -25.76
CA ARG A 11 -16.89 3.43 -25.67
C ARG A 11 -17.84 3.36 -26.86
N ALA A 12 -17.33 3.26 -28.08
CA ALA A 12 -18.12 3.17 -29.30
C ALA A 12 -19.12 2.00 -29.29
N GLY A 13 -18.78 0.88 -28.65
CA GLY A 13 -19.69 -0.26 -28.50
C GLY A 13 -20.88 -0.04 -27.56
N PHE A 14 -20.82 0.95 -26.68
CA PHE A 14 -21.85 1.24 -25.67
C PHE A 14 -22.25 2.72 -25.62
N ALA A 15 -21.87 3.50 -26.63
CA ALA A 15 -22.01 4.95 -26.64
C ALA A 15 -23.48 5.35 -26.77
N ILE A 16 -24.03 5.94 -25.72
CA ILE A 16 -25.38 6.49 -25.76
C ILE A 16 -25.36 7.85 -26.48
N ALA A 17 -24.22 8.55 -26.44
CA ALA A 17 -24.06 9.85 -27.09
C ALA A 17 -24.13 9.81 -28.64
N ASP A 18 -23.82 8.68 -29.26
CA ASP A 18 -23.70 8.57 -30.72
C ASP A 18 -25.05 8.38 -31.44
N GLY A 19 -26.09 7.89 -30.73
CA GLY A 19 -27.44 7.69 -31.28
C GLY A 19 -28.38 8.90 -31.19
N HIS A 20 -27.94 10.00 -30.57
CA HIS A 20 -28.81 11.14 -30.27
C HIS A 20 -28.27 12.46 -30.84
N SER A 21 -29.14 13.18 -31.56
CA SER A 21 -28.89 14.56 -31.98
C SER A 21 -29.58 15.51 -31.01
N PHE A 22 -28.82 16.45 -30.43
CA PHE A 22 -29.33 17.44 -29.49
C PHE A 22 -29.15 18.85 -30.05
N LYS A 23 -30.16 19.71 -29.87
CA LYS A 23 -30.09 21.13 -30.23
C LYS A 23 -29.03 21.92 -29.45
N LYS A 24 -28.69 21.46 -28.24
CA LYS A 24 -27.73 22.13 -27.35
C LYS A 24 -26.51 21.23 -27.12
N TRP A 25 -25.33 21.73 -27.45
CA TRP A 25 -24.08 20.95 -27.49
C TRP A 25 -23.71 20.33 -26.13
N TYR A 26 -23.97 21.04 -25.03
CA TYR A 26 -23.62 20.56 -23.68
C TYR A 26 -24.37 19.29 -23.26
N LYS A 27 -25.55 19.02 -23.84
CA LYS A 27 -26.29 17.77 -23.59
C LYS A 27 -25.54 16.57 -24.17
N LYS A 28 -24.94 16.74 -25.35
CA LYS A 28 -24.10 15.72 -25.96
C LYS A 28 -22.83 15.48 -25.15
N LEU A 29 -22.23 16.55 -24.61
CA LEU A 29 -21.09 16.43 -23.69
C LEU A 29 -21.45 15.64 -22.43
N ALA A 30 -22.59 15.94 -21.77
CA ALA A 30 -23.02 15.21 -20.58
C ALA A 30 -23.18 13.70 -20.83
N MET A 31 -23.76 13.32 -21.98
CA MET A 31 -23.87 11.92 -22.38
C MET A 31 -22.51 11.26 -22.62
N ALA A 32 -21.58 11.97 -23.25
CA ALA A 32 -20.21 11.46 -23.45
C ALA A 32 -19.48 11.21 -22.12
N ILE A 33 -19.69 12.07 -21.11
CA ILE A 33 -19.14 11.87 -19.75
C ILE A 33 -19.73 10.60 -19.10
N ILE A 34 -21.04 10.38 -19.25
CA ILE A 34 -21.71 9.16 -18.77
C ILE A 34 -21.11 7.92 -19.45
N ASP A 35 -20.88 7.96 -20.76
CA ASP A 35 -20.28 6.85 -21.50
C ASP A 35 -18.86 6.52 -20.99
N ILE A 36 -18.04 7.55 -20.70
CA ILE A 36 -16.70 7.40 -20.10
C ILE A 36 -16.80 6.78 -18.70
N ALA A 37 -17.72 7.25 -17.86
CA ALA A 37 -17.92 6.73 -16.52
C ALA A 37 -18.33 5.24 -16.54
N ARG A 38 -19.24 4.86 -17.45
CA ARG A 38 -19.68 3.46 -17.64
C ARG A 38 -18.53 2.57 -18.10
N CYS A 39 -17.75 3.01 -19.07
CA CYS A 39 -16.57 2.27 -19.53
C CYS A 39 -15.56 2.08 -18.40
N SER A 40 -15.31 3.12 -17.60
CA SER A 40 -14.40 3.06 -16.46
C SER A 40 -14.91 2.09 -15.39
N ALA A 41 -16.18 2.16 -15.02
CA ALA A 41 -16.80 1.24 -14.06
C ALA A 41 -16.75 -0.23 -14.54
N TYR A 42 -17.01 -0.47 -15.83
CA TYR A 42 -16.88 -1.80 -16.44
C TYR A 42 -15.45 -2.33 -16.36
N CYS A 43 -14.46 -1.50 -16.74
CA CYS A 43 -13.05 -1.90 -16.68
C CYS A 43 -12.63 -2.27 -15.26
N THR A 44 -12.98 -1.45 -14.27
CA THR A 44 -12.68 -1.72 -12.86
C THR A 44 -13.33 -3.02 -12.38
N ARG A 45 -14.61 -3.23 -12.72
CA ARG A 45 -15.32 -4.47 -12.37
C ARG A 45 -14.70 -5.69 -13.02
N LYS A 46 -14.32 -5.61 -14.30
CA LYS A 46 -13.68 -6.70 -15.04
C LYS A 46 -12.33 -7.07 -14.40
N LEU A 47 -11.49 -6.09 -14.08
CA LEU A 47 -10.22 -6.30 -13.38
C LEU A 47 -10.39 -6.98 -12.01
N SER A 48 -11.40 -6.58 -11.24
CA SER A 48 -11.71 -7.18 -9.94
C SER A 48 -12.17 -8.64 -10.07
N ILE A 49 -13.02 -8.93 -11.05
CA ILE A 49 -13.49 -10.30 -11.33
C ILE A 49 -12.31 -11.17 -11.81
N ASP A 50 -11.50 -10.67 -12.73
CA ASP A 50 -10.36 -11.42 -13.29
C ASP A 50 -9.34 -11.73 -12.19
N SER A 51 -9.08 -10.77 -11.29
CA SER A 51 -8.21 -11.00 -10.12
C SER A 51 -8.78 -12.05 -9.17
N SER A 52 -10.08 -12.03 -8.94
CA SER A 52 -10.77 -13.01 -8.08
C SER A 52 -10.78 -14.41 -8.70
N GLN A 53 -11.00 -14.50 -10.02
CA GLN A 53 -11.06 -15.76 -10.75
C GLN A 53 -9.67 -16.41 -10.88
N ALA A 54 -8.63 -15.63 -11.15
CA ALA A 54 -7.25 -16.11 -11.26
C ALA A 54 -6.79 -16.89 -10.02
N LEU A 55 -7.37 -16.59 -8.86
CA LEU A 55 -7.00 -17.18 -7.58
C LEU A 55 -8.14 -17.93 -6.91
N LYS A 56 -9.21 -18.29 -7.65
CA LYS A 56 -10.42 -18.92 -7.08
C LYS A 56 -10.13 -20.16 -6.23
N ALA A 57 -9.14 -20.97 -6.61
CA ALA A 57 -8.66 -22.15 -5.88
C ALA A 57 -7.38 -21.91 -5.04
N GLY A 58 -6.81 -20.70 -5.07
CA GLY A 58 -5.57 -20.38 -4.37
C GLY A 58 -5.77 -20.14 -2.86
N SER A 59 -4.82 -20.61 -2.05
CA SER A 59 -4.79 -20.36 -0.61
C SER A 59 -4.51 -18.89 -0.28
N ARG A 60 -4.81 -18.44 0.95
CA ARG A 60 -4.47 -17.09 1.43
C ARG A 60 -2.99 -16.74 1.21
N ALA A 61 -2.10 -17.72 1.31
CA ALA A 61 -0.67 -17.56 1.09
C ALA A 61 -0.28 -17.19 -0.36
N ILE A 62 -1.13 -17.55 -1.34
CA ILE A 62 -0.95 -17.22 -2.76
C ILE A 62 -1.61 -15.87 -3.09
N ARG A 63 -2.69 -15.53 -2.40
CA ARG A 63 -3.44 -14.26 -2.58
C ARG A 63 -2.77 -13.06 -1.90
N GLY A 64 -1.88 -13.31 -0.95
CA GLY A 64 -1.14 -12.27 -0.24
C GLY A 64 -0.21 -11.47 -1.15
N CYS A 65 -0.02 -10.19 -0.83
CA CYS A 65 0.88 -9.30 -1.58
C CYS A 65 2.32 -9.82 -1.55
N ALA A 66 2.92 -10.00 -2.72
CA ALA A 66 4.29 -10.51 -2.87
C ALA A 66 5.32 -9.60 -2.18
N VAL A 67 5.15 -8.27 -2.31
CA VAL A 67 6.05 -7.28 -1.69
C VAL A 67 5.88 -7.24 -0.18
N CYS A 68 4.65 -7.21 0.35
CA CYS A 68 4.42 -7.25 1.80
C CYS A 68 5.05 -8.51 2.42
N LYS A 69 4.92 -9.65 1.74
CA LYS A 69 5.49 -10.93 2.20
C LYS A 69 7.02 -10.89 2.24
N PHE A 70 7.65 -10.26 1.24
CA PHE A 70 9.11 -10.11 1.21
C PHE A 70 9.62 -9.08 2.23
N GLU A 71 8.90 -7.96 2.42
CA GLU A 71 9.22 -6.96 3.45
C GLU A 71 8.81 -7.41 4.87
N ALA A 72 8.52 -8.70 5.08
CA ALA A 72 8.08 -9.30 6.34
C ALA A 72 6.87 -8.61 7.02
N ARG A 73 6.02 -7.92 6.24
CA ARG A 73 4.78 -7.30 6.72
C ARG A 73 3.61 -8.26 6.61
N TYR A 74 2.56 -8.03 7.41
CA TYR A 74 1.32 -8.81 7.29
C TYR A 74 0.72 -8.64 5.89
N ALA A 75 0.61 -9.75 5.16
CA ALA A 75 0.13 -9.75 3.79
C ALA A 75 -1.33 -9.29 3.75
N THR A 76 -1.59 -8.21 3.00
CA THR A 76 -2.94 -7.65 2.88
C THR A 76 -3.84 -8.57 2.06
N GLU A 77 -5.12 -8.64 2.43
CA GLU A 77 -6.13 -9.48 1.75
C GLU A 77 -6.69 -8.85 0.46
N CYS A 78 -6.58 -7.52 0.31
CA CYS A 78 -6.97 -6.81 -0.91
C CYS A 78 -5.75 -6.58 -1.82
N THR A 79 -5.62 -7.44 -2.83
CA THR A 79 -4.54 -7.41 -3.83
C THR A 79 -5.12 -7.45 -5.24
N ASP A 80 -4.44 -6.76 -6.16
CA ASP A 80 -4.68 -6.90 -7.59
C ASP A 80 -3.78 -8.01 -8.15
N TYR A 81 -4.34 -8.92 -8.95
CA TYR A 81 -3.55 -9.96 -9.60
C TYR A 81 -2.94 -9.42 -10.89
N TYR A 82 -1.62 -9.58 -11.01
CA TYR A 82 -0.89 -9.20 -12.20
C TYR A 82 -0.50 -10.44 -13.01
N GLU A 83 -1.19 -10.65 -14.13
CA GLU A 83 -1.12 -11.87 -14.94
C GLU A 83 0.28 -12.17 -15.51
N ARG A 84 0.99 -11.15 -16.00
CA ARG A 84 2.28 -11.34 -16.69
C ARG A 84 3.36 -11.93 -15.79
N HIS A 85 3.38 -11.57 -14.51
CA HIS A 85 4.32 -12.14 -13.53
C HIS A 85 3.64 -13.05 -12.50
N ARG A 86 2.33 -13.30 -12.64
CA ARG A 86 1.54 -14.18 -11.76
C ARG A 86 1.68 -13.85 -10.27
N VAL A 87 1.75 -12.55 -9.94
CA VAL A 87 1.89 -12.05 -8.56
C VAL A 87 0.65 -11.26 -8.13
N CYS A 88 0.41 -11.25 -6.83
CA CYS A 88 -0.60 -10.41 -6.20
C CYS A 88 0.09 -9.19 -5.58
N LEU A 89 -0.41 -7.98 -5.82
CA LEU A 89 0.19 -6.74 -5.33
C LEU A 89 -0.89 -5.84 -4.74
N CYS A 90 -0.64 -5.27 -3.57
CA CYS A 90 -1.51 -4.24 -3.01
C CYS A 90 -1.09 -2.84 -3.49
N ARG A 91 -2.01 -1.87 -3.40
CA ARG A 91 -1.74 -0.44 -3.66
C ARG A 91 -1.48 0.35 -2.38
N LYS A 92 -1.23 -0.33 -1.27
CA LYS A 92 -0.98 0.31 0.02
C LYS A 92 0.41 0.95 0.02
N LYS A 93 0.47 2.17 0.56
CA LYS A 93 1.72 2.86 0.89
C LYS A 93 2.08 2.53 2.33
N TYR A 94 3.37 2.37 2.60
CA TYR A 94 3.90 2.10 3.92
C TYR A 94 4.96 3.14 4.23
N SER A 95 4.68 3.95 5.24
CA SER A 95 5.62 4.90 5.81
C SER A 95 6.51 4.14 6.79
N ASP A 96 7.62 3.61 6.28
CA ASP A 96 8.70 3.11 7.13
C ASP A 96 9.68 4.26 7.32
N ASP A 97 9.84 4.73 8.56
CA ASP A 97 10.77 5.83 8.89
C ASP A 97 12.23 5.42 8.67
N GLN A 98 12.52 4.11 8.73
CA GLN A 98 13.82 3.54 8.38
C GLN A 98 13.65 2.22 7.60
N PRO A 99 13.68 2.26 6.26
CA PRO A 99 13.64 1.04 5.45
C PRO A 99 14.93 0.23 5.64
N ALA A 100 14.81 -1.08 5.82
CA ALA A 100 15.96 -1.97 5.91
C ALA A 100 16.75 -1.99 4.58
N ALA A 101 18.02 -2.39 4.62
CA ALA A 101 18.91 -2.38 3.46
C ALA A 101 18.40 -3.20 2.25
N TYR A 102 17.58 -4.24 2.48
CA TYR A 102 16.97 -5.06 1.44
C TYR A 102 15.63 -4.50 0.92
N MET A 103 15.10 -3.44 1.54
CA MET A 103 13.83 -2.83 1.17
C MET A 103 14.02 -1.73 0.12
N CYS A 104 12.94 -1.39 -0.56
CA CYS A 104 12.93 -0.24 -1.46
C CYS A 104 13.04 1.06 -0.62
N PRO A 105 13.98 1.97 -0.95
CA PRO A 105 14.18 3.21 -0.18
C PRO A 105 13.02 4.21 -0.36
N ASP A 106 12.21 4.08 -1.42
CA ASP A 106 11.06 4.95 -1.65
C ASP A 106 9.88 4.53 -0.76
N SER A 107 9.70 5.25 0.35
CA SER A 107 8.59 5.08 1.30
C SER A 107 7.25 5.59 0.74
N SER A 108 7.28 6.45 -0.29
CA SER A 108 6.07 7.00 -0.90
C SER A 108 5.44 6.06 -1.94
N ALA A 109 6.21 5.08 -2.41
CA ALA A 109 5.79 4.10 -3.40
C ALA A 109 4.84 3.04 -2.82
N THR A 110 3.79 2.74 -3.58
CA THR A 110 2.92 1.59 -3.30
C THR A 110 3.65 0.28 -3.55
N CYS A 111 3.20 -0.83 -2.95
CA CYS A 111 3.78 -2.15 -3.25
C CYS A 111 3.76 -2.48 -4.75
N TRP A 112 2.73 -2.05 -5.49
CA TRP A 112 2.69 -2.16 -6.95
C TRP A 112 3.87 -1.45 -7.62
N GLN A 113 4.12 -0.19 -7.25
CA GLN A 113 5.22 0.61 -7.80
C GLN A 113 6.57 0.02 -7.41
N LYS A 114 6.76 -0.31 -6.12
CA LYS A 114 7.99 -0.94 -5.63
C LYS A 114 8.31 -2.21 -6.41
N TYR A 115 7.31 -3.05 -6.69
CA TYR A 115 7.49 -4.26 -7.47
C TYR A 115 8.04 -3.97 -8.87
N HIS A 116 7.40 -3.09 -9.62
CA HIS A 116 7.76 -2.85 -11.03
C HIS A 116 9.00 -1.98 -11.22
N HIS A 117 9.23 -1.01 -10.34
CA HIS A 117 10.30 -0.02 -10.51
C HIS A 117 11.59 -0.39 -9.77
N TYR A 118 11.51 -1.21 -8.72
CA TYR A 118 12.67 -1.53 -7.88
C TYR A 118 12.95 -3.03 -7.83
N TYR A 119 12.01 -3.84 -7.32
CA TYR A 119 12.27 -5.25 -7.05
C TYR A 119 12.42 -6.11 -8.31
N PHE A 120 11.59 -5.89 -9.32
CA PHE A 120 11.65 -6.67 -10.56
C PHE A 120 12.92 -6.35 -11.38
N PRO A 121 13.31 -5.07 -11.58
CA PRO A 121 14.59 -4.73 -12.22
C PRO A 121 15.82 -5.28 -11.50
N GLN A 122 15.79 -5.34 -10.17
CA GLN A 122 16.87 -5.93 -9.35
C GLN A 122 16.84 -7.46 -9.30
N LYS A 123 16.02 -8.10 -10.14
CA LYS A 123 15.92 -9.57 -10.27
C LYS A 123 15.57 -10.29 -8.96
N LEU A 124 14.90 -9.61 -8.02
CA LEU A 124 14.37 -10.28 -6.83
C LEU A 124 13.30 -11.31 -7.20
N PHE A 125 12.50 -11.00 -8.23
CA PHE A 125 11.47 -11.88 -8.75
C PHE A 125 11.81 -12.32 -10.17
N ASN A 126 11.57 -13.60 -10.48
CA ASN A 126 11.66 -14.09 -11.84
C ASN A 126 10.42 -13.71 -12.66
N SER A 127 10.42 -14.05 -13.96
CA SER A 127 9.29 -13.79 -14.87
C SER A 127 7.98 -14.44 -14.43
N SER A 128 8.04 -15.49 -13.61
CA SER A 128 6.89 -16.21 -13.04
C SER A 128 6.50 -15.74 -11.64
N GLY A 129 7.11 -14.66 -11.12
CA GLY A 129 6.78 -14.08 -9.82
C GLY A 129 7.37 -14.81 -8.61
N ARG A 130 8.27 -15.77 -8.82
CA ARG A 130 8.96 -16.47 -7.74
C ARG A 130 10.20 -15.69 -7.31
N ILE A 131 10.49 -15.71 -6.01
CA ILE A 131 11.67 -15.06 -5.43
C ILE A 131 12.93 -15.80 -5.88
N MET A 132 13.92 -15.06 -6.35
CA MET A 132 15.24 -15.55 -6.71
C MET A 132 16.17 -15.45 -5.51
N ARG A 133 16.63 -16.60 -5.01
CA ARG A 133 17.47 -16.67 -3.80
C ARG A 133 18.89 -16.16 -3.99
N GLU A 134 19.31 -16.04 -5.25
CA GLU A 134 20.62 -15.53 -5.64
C GLU A 134 20.64 -14.00 -5.78
N SER A 135 19.48 -13.34 -5.64
CA SER A 135 19.44 -11.88 -5.75
C SER A 135 20.08 -11.22 -4.53
N ASP A 136 20.79 -10.12 -4.77
CA ASP A 136 21.46 -9.35 -3.70
C ASP A 136 20.48 -8.94 -2.60
N LEU A 137 19.25 -8.55 -2.98
CA LEU A 137 18.19 -8.22 -2.03
C LEU A 137 17.75 -9.41 -1.17
N TYR A 138 17.65 -10.61 -1.74
CA TYR A 138 17.31 -11.79 -0.96
C TYR A 138 18.43 -12.17 0.00
N LEU A 139 19.68 -12.10 -0.45
CA LEU A 139 20.85 -12.35 0.39
C LEU A 139 20.91 -11.36 1.56
N ALA A 140 20.72 -10.06 1.29
CA ALA A 140 20.64 -9.02 2.33
C ALA A 140 19.48 -9.26 3.31
N HIS A 141 18.30 -9.67 2.83
CA HIS A 141 17.18 -10.06 3.69
C HIS A 141 17.55 -11.27 4.57
N SER A 142 18.19 -12.29 4.00
CA SER A 142 18.56 -13.50 4.75
C SER A 142 19.60 -13.22 5.84
N ALA A 143 20.56 -12.34 5.55
CA ALA A 143 21.57 -11.89 6.51
C ALA A 143 20.91 -11.09 7.67
N ALA A 144 19.99 -10.17 7.36
CA ALA A 144 19.24 -9.43 8.37
C ALA A 144 18.41 -10.37 9.28
N ALA A 145 17.79 -11.40 8.70
CA ALA A 145 17.05 -12.39 9.47
C ALA A 145 17.96 -13.24 10.39
N GLN A 146 19.18 -13.55 9.98
CA GLN A 146 20.16 -14.24 10.84
C GLN A 146 20.60 -13.37 12.02
N GLN A 147 20.91 -12.10 11.77
CA GLN A 147 21.30 -11.14 12.82
C GLN A 147 20.22 -11.01 13.92
N SER A 148 18.94 -10.95 13.54
CA SER A 148 17.84 -10.89 14.51
C SER A 148 17.70 -12.14 15.39
N ARG A 149 18.17 -13.30 14.93
CA ARG A 149 18.12 -14.57 15.69
C ARG A 149 19.30 -14.70 16.65
N GLU A 150 20.47 -14.22 16.24
CA GLU A 150 21.70 -14.28 17.02
C GLU A 150 21.76 -13.18 18.10
N ASN A 151 21.04 -12.06 17.92
CA ASN A 151 20.98 -10.98 18.89
C ASN A 151 19.54 -10.53 19.19
N PRO A 152 18.78 -11.28 20.01
CA PRO A 152 17.40 -10.94 20.36
C PRO A 152 17.29 -9.71 21.28
N GLU A 153 18.36 -9.30 21.98
CA GLU A 153 18.36 -8.12 22.87
C GLU A 153 18.50 -6.78 22.13
N ALA A 154 19.07 -6.77 20.92
CA ALA A 154 19.26 -5.54 20.15
C ALA A 154 17.97 -5.00 19.47
N LEU A 155 16.83 -5.70 19.54
CA LEU A 155 15.52 -5.19 19.07
C LEU A 155 14.76 -4.43 20.18
N VAL A 156 15.44 -4.12 21.29
CA VAL A 156 15.01 -3.12 22.27
C VAL A 156 15.98 -1.94 22.19
N THR A 157 16.16 -1.34 21.01
CA THR A 157 16.94 -0.10 20.92
C THR A 157 16.14 1.05 21.55
N GLU A 158 16.62 1.52 22.70
CA GLU A 158 16.67 2.89 23.28
C GLU A 158 15.50 3.89 23.05
N SER A 159 14.84 3.91 21.89
CA SER A 159 13.72 4.82 21.61
C SER A 159 12.47 4.57 22.46
N THR A 160 12.22 3.35 22.91
CA THR A 160 11.03 3.05 23.73
C THR A 160 11.28 3.38 25.20
N VAL A 161 12.51 3.19 25.69
CA VAL A 161 12.84 3.48 27.09
C VAL A 161 12.95 4.99 27.30
N ASP A 162 13.57 5.73 26.39
CA ASP A 162 13.63 7.20 26.47
C ASP A 162 12.24 7.85 26.32
N ARG A 163 11.39 7.35 25.41
CA ARG A 163 9.99 7.83 25.31
C ARG A 163 9.14 7.51 26.54
N VAL A 164 9.32 6.35 27.16
CA VAL A 164 8.60 6.01 28.39
C VAL A 164 9.11 6.86 29.55
N PHE A 165 10.41 7.14 29.61
CA PHE A 165 11.01 8.01 30.63
C PHE A 165 10.55 9.47 30.47
N ASP A 166 10.51 10.00 29.25
CA ASP A 166 10.02 11.35 28.94
C ASP A 166 8.52 11.51 29.24
N LEU A 167 7.70 10.50 28.95
CA LEU A 167 6.27 10.52 29.27
C LEU A 167 5.99 10.43 30.78
N LEU A 168 6.85 9.74 31.54
CA LEU A 168 6.75 9.70 33.00
C LEU A 168 7.19 11.02 33.63
N ASP A 169 8.21 11.69 33.09
CA ASP A 169 8.71 12.97 33.62
C ASP A 169 7.75 14.15 33.33
N GLU A 170 7.05 14.13 32.18
CA GLU A 170 5.97 15.08 31.87
C GLU A 170 4.72 14.85 32.75
N GLY A 171 4.38 13.60 33.05
CA GLY A 171 3.25 13.25 33.92
C GLY A 171 3.43 13.65 35.39
N VAL A 172 4.67 13.65 35.90
CA VAL A 172 4.98 14.11 37.26
C VAL A 172 4.93 15.64 37.36
N LYS A 173 5.37 16.37 36.32
CA LYS A 173 5.32 17.85 36.29
C LYS A 173 3.89 18.39 36.16
N ALA A 174 3.01 17.69 35.44
CA ALA A 174 1.60 18.08 35.31
C ALA A 174 0.84 17.97 36.64
N ASN A 175 1.01 16.87 37.38
CA ASN A 175 0.31 16.65 38.65
C ASN A 175 0.72 17.65 39.75
N HIS A 176 1.99 18.09 39.78
CA HIS A 176 2.46 19.05 40.78
C HIS A 176 1.92 20.47 40.54
N ASN A 177 1.62 20.83 39.29
CA ASN A 177 1.00 22.13 38.98
C ASN A 177 -0.51 22.13 39.25
N GLU A 178 -1.21 21.01 39.05
CA GLU A 178 -2.65 20.91 39.35
C GLU A 178 -2.94 21.03 40.87
N GLU A 179 -2.14 20.39 41.73
CA GLU A 179 -2.30 20.51 43.19
C GLU A 179 -2.04 21.94 43.71
N LEU A 180 -1.13 22.69 43.09
CA LEU A 180 -0.86 24.09 43.44
C LEU A 180 -1.97 25.05 42.97
N THR A 181 -2.61 24.78 41.83
CA THR A 181 -3.76 25.57 41.36
C THR A 181 -5.03 25.31 42.18
N VAL A 182 -5.30 24.07 42.56
CA VAL A 182 -6.46 23.72 43.39
C VAL A 182 -6.31 24.25 44.82
N SER A 183 -5.10 24.24 45.39
CA SER A 183 -4.85 24.82 46.72
C SER A 183 -4.96 26.34 46.75
N LYS A 184 -4.59 27.05 45.67
CA LYS A 184 -4.74 28.51 45.58
C LYS A 184 -6.20 28.95 45.42
N GLN A 185 -7.05 28.17 44.74
CA GLN A 185 -8.47 28.50 44.60
C GLN A 185 -9.27 28.28 45.90
N ARG A 186 -8.78 27.44 46.82
CA ARG A 186 -9.45 27.18 48.11
C ARG A 186 -9.20 28.24 49.19
N LEU A 187 -8.23 29.14 48.99
CA LEU A 187 -7.91 30.23 49.94
C LEU A 187 -8.55 31.58 49.60
N VAL A 188 -9.29 31.68 48.49
CA VAL A 188 -9.97 32.94 48.08
C VAL A 188 -11.48 32.93 48.42
N HIS A 189 -11.97 31.86 49.04
CA HIS A 189 -13.40 31.71 49.38
C HIS A 189 -13.70 31.39 50.85
N ASN A 190 -12.83 31.81 51.77
CA ASN A 190 -13.18 31.98 53.20
C ASN A 190 -12.74 33.34 53.70
#